data_AF-A0A7S4P2V0-F1
#
_entry.id   AF-A0A7S4P2V0-F1
#
_cell.length_a   1.000
_cell.length_b   1.000
_cell.length_c   1.000
_cell.angle_alpha   90.00
_cell.angle_beta   90.00
_cell.angle_gamma   90.00
#
_symmetry.space_group_name_H-M   'P 1'
#
loop_
_entity.id
_entity.type
_entity.pdbx_description
1 polymer ?
#
loop_
_entity_poly.entity_id
_entity_poly.type
_entity_poly.pdbx_seq_one_letter_code
_entity_poly.pdbx_strand_id
1 'polypeptide(L)'
;MLPSSTRYHDLDGPDEQVLVVGDGNFSFSVALLELLQGGSSVTSTCYDSLEVLQNKYDDAQGHVDKLREGGASVLFQIDATRVAELPELDGPYDSIIFNFPHVGLGIKEQDDNIAANQDLIRKFLDSSSKILSPTGKVFVTIKKGEPYDSWKVARIGIAISGLQLKTAVDFDHAAFPGYSHRRTAGFGPSMPSEDPDIIRNGAKTFIFSSTSKSKKEDSDDEGKAKKNKTKSTLKKFNPKGSRGK
;
A
#
# COMPACT_ATOMS: atom_id res chain seq x y z
N MET A 1 17.28 13.83 8.51
CA MET A 1 16.37 13.04 9.37
C MET A 1 15.15 13.89 9.65
N LEU A 2 13.96 13.44 9.24
CA LEU A 2 12.70 14.11 9.56
C LEU A 2 12.38 13.94 11.07
N PRO A 3 11.75 14.94 11.73
CA PRO A 3 11.39 14.84 13.13
C PRO A 3 10.52 13.62 13.40
N SER A 4 10.72 12.96 14.54
CA SER A 4 10.08 11.69 14.92
C SER A 4 8.54 11.77 15.00
N SER A 5 7.97 12.97 15.12
CA SER A 5 6.53 13.23 15.16
C SER A 5 5.90 13.48 13.78
N THR A 6 6.68 13.50 12.70
CA THR A 6 6.25 13.92 11.34
C THR A 6 6.31 12.79 10.32
N ARG A 7 6.75 11.59 10.71
CA ARG A 7 6.62 10.42 9.84
C ARG A 7 5.15 10.06 9.82
N TYR A 8 4.54 10.03 8.64
CA TYR A 8 3.27 9.33 8.43
C TYR A 8 3.48 7.87 8.83
N HIS A 9 3.29 7.64 10.13
CA HIS A 9 3.47 6.53 11.07
C HIS A 9 4.44 5.37 10.81
N ASP A 10 4.91 5.15 9.59
CA ASP A 10 5.70 3.97 9.23
C ASP A 10 6.32 4.06 7.82
N LEU A 11 6.34 5.21 7.15
CA LEU A 11 7.12 5.34 5.91
C LEU A 11 8.61 5.26 6.24
N ASP A 12 9.32 4.43 5.48
CA ASP A 12 10.71 4.02 5.72
C ASP A 12 11.72 5.01 5.12
N GLY A 13 11.32 5.86 4.17
CA GLY A 13 12.13 6.98 3.68
C GLY A 13 11.90 7.37 2.22
N PRO A 14 12.78 8.21 1.64
CA PRO A 14 12.66 8.71 0.26
C PRO A 14 12.77 7.60 -0.81
N ASP A 15 13.47 6.51 -0.50
CA ASP A 15 13.70 5.41 -1.45
C ASP A 15 12.51 4.41 -1.52
N GLU A 16 11.52 4.58 -0.65
CA GLU A 16 10.36 3.72 -0.53
C GLU A 16 9.45 3.85 -1.77
N GLN A 17 9.12 2.73 -2.43
CA GLN A 17 8.20 2.75 -3.57
C GLN A 17 6.76 2.93 -3.05
N VAL A 18 6.18 4.11 -3.29
CA VAL A 18 4.84 4.47 -2.79
C VAL A 18 3.82 4.52 -3.92
N LEU A 19 2.71 3.79 -3.75
CA LEU A 19 1.52 3.90 -4.57
C LEU A 19 0.41 4.60 -3.77
N VAL A 20 -0.07 5.74 -4.25
CA VAL A 20 -1.29 6.39 -3.74
C VAL A 20 -2.44 6.09 -4.68
N VAL A 21 -3.52 5.51 -4.16
CA VAL A 21 -4.74 5.23 -4.94
C VAL A 21 -5.91 6.09 -4.52
N GLY A 22 -6.70 6.50 -5.52
CA GLY A 22 -7.91 7.30 -5.30
C GLY A 22 -7.63 8.70 -4.79
N ASP A 23 -6.49 9.31 -5.15
CA ASP A 23 -6.18 10.69 -4.76
C ASP A 23 -7.04 11.68 -5.56
N GLY A 24 -8.14 12.10 -4.95
CA GLY A 24 -9.25 12.77 -5.63
C GLY A 24 -8.87 14.03 -6.42
N ASN A 25 -7.98 14.87 -5.91
CA ASN A 25 -7.45 16.05 -6.62
C ASN A 25 -5.92 16.15 -6.56
N PHE A 26 -5.23 15.06 -6.19
CA PHE A 26 -3.77 14.97 -6.04
C PHE A 26 -3.13 15.79 -4.92
N SER A 27 -3.92 16.51 -4.10
CA SER A 27 -3.37 17.35 -3.03
C SER A 27 -2.66 16.55 -1.93
N PHE A 28 -3.10 15.31 -1.64
CA PHE A 28 -2.43 14.44 -0.68
C PHE A 28 -1.04 14.07 -1.19
N SER A 29 -0.97 13.64 -2.45
CA SER A 29 0.29 13.25 -3.08
C SER A 29 1.28 14.41 -3.16
N VAL A 30 0.81 15.63 -3.41
CA VAL A 30 1.67 16.83 -3.37
C VAL A 30 2.26 17.04 -1.98
N ALA A 31 1.43 16.95 -0.92
CA ALA A 31 1.92 17.05 0.45
C ALA A 31 2.90 15.91 0.81
N LEU A 32 2.69 14.71 0.25
CA LEU A 32 3.59 13.58 0.41
C LEU A 32 4.96 13.82 -0.22
N LEU A 33 5.05 14.47 -1.38
CA LEU A 33 6.34 14.80 -2.02
C LEU A 33 7.23 15.65 -1.13
N GLU A 34 6.64 16.61 -0.41
CA GLU A 34 7.37 17.48 0.51
C GLU A 34 7.96 16.68 1.67
N LEU A 35 7.19 15.71 2.20
CA LEU A 35 7.63 14.82 3.26
C LEU A 35 8.75 13.87 2.80
N LEU A 36 8.62 13.30 1.60
CA LEU A 36 9.61 12.38 1.03
C LEU A 36 10.83 13.09 0.45
N GLN A 37 10.82 14.43 0.36
CA GLN A 37 11.89 15.24 -0.24
C GLN A 37 12.18 14.85 -1.71
N GLY A 38 11.15 14.42 -2.43
CA GLY A 38 11.23 13.96 -3.82
C GLY A 38 10.07 13.04 -4.19
N GLY A 39 9.80 12.90 -5.49
CA GLY A 39 8.67 12.12 -6.01
C GLY A 39 9.03 10.95 -6.92
N SER A 40 10.31 10.71 -7.22
CA SER A 40 10.72 9.67 -8.17
C SER A 40 10.26 8.25 -7.79
N SER A 41 9.96 8.01 -6.51
CA SER A 41 9.47 6.74 -5.97
C SER A 41 7.94 6.74 -5.76
N VAL A 42 7.25 7.82 -6.11
CA VAL A 42 5.80 8.00 -5.90
C VAL A 42 5.05 7.80 -7.21
N THR A 43 4.07 6.90 -7.16
CA THR A 43 3.04 6.74 -8.18
C THR A 43 1.70 7.18 -7.59
N SER A 44 1.14 8.26 -8.10
CA SER A 44 -0.14 8.82 -7.65
C SER A 44 -1.22 8.53 -8.68
N THR A 45 -2.36 8.03 -8.21
CA THR A 45 -3.43 7.60 -9.10
C THR A 45 -4.81 8.11 -8.67
N CYS A 46 -5.68 8.35 -9.65
CA CYS A 46 -7.09 8.64 -9.41
C CYS A 46 -8.00 7.80 -10.32
N TYR A 47 -9.28 7.68 -9.92
CA TYR A 47 -10.28 6.94 -10.70
C TYR A 47 -10.84 7.73 -11.87
N ASP A 48 -10.94 9.05 -11.75
CA ASP A 48 -11.43 9.91 -12.82
C ASP A 48 -10.40 10.02 -13.97
N SER A 49 -10.88 10.33 -15.18
CA SER A 49 -10.01 10.80 -16.25
C SER A 49 -9.50 12.21 -15.96
N LEU A 50 -8.41 12.62 -16.62
CA LEU A 50 -7.89 13.99 -16.47
C LEU A 50 -8.96 15.05 -16.80
N GLU A 51 -9.76 14.83 -17.84
CA GLU A 51 -10.85 15.75 -18.22
C GLU A 51 -11.92 15.87 -17.12
N VAL A 52 -12.37 14.74 -16.56
CA VAL A 52 -13.37 14.75 -15.47
C VAL A 52 -12.79 15.42 -14.23
N LEU A 53 -11.53 15.12 -13.93
CA LEU A 53 -10.80 15.70 -12.79
C LEU A 53 -10.71 17.22 -12.88
N GLN A 54 -10.26 17.75 -14.02
CA GLN A 54 -10.15 19.20 -14.27
C GLN A 54 -11.49 19.91 -14.21
N ASN A 55 -12.57 19.26 -14.66
CA ASN A 55 -13.93 19.79 -14.54
C ASN A 55 -14.44 19.80 -13.10
N LYS A 56 -13.97 18.88 -12.24
CA LYS A 56 -14.37 18.80 -10.82
C LYS A 56 -13.56 19.75 -9.95
N TYR A 57 -12.29 19.99 -10.27
CA TYR A 57 -11.36 20.71 -9.41
C TYR A 57 -10.45 21.66 -10.20
N ASP A 58 -10.62 22.96 -10.01
CA ASP A 58 -9.80 23.99 -10.63
C ASP A 58 -8.31 23.87 -10.25
N ASP A 59 -8.01 23.31 -9.08
CA ASP A 59 -6.66 23.13 -8.55
C ASP A 59 -5.95 21.85 -9.04
N ALA A 60 -6.68 20.90 -9.64
CA ALA A 60 -6.14 19.59 -9.97
C ALA A 60 -4.99 19.65 -10.98
N GLN A 61 -5.08 20.50 -12.00
CA GLN A 61 -4.00 20.63 -12.98
C GLN A 61 -2.70 21.10 -12.33
N GLY A 62 -2.79 22.08 -11.42
CA GLY A 62 -1.63 22.56 -10.68
C GLY A 62 -1.00 21.49 -9.79
N HIS A 63 -1.80 20.59 -9.21
CA HIS A 63 -1.27 19.45 -8.44
C HIS A 63 -0.60 18.40 -9.34
N VAL A 64 -1.21 18.08 -10.50
CA VAL A 64 -0.63 17.16 -11.48
C VAL A 64 0.74 17.66 -11.98
N ASP A 65 0.84 18.96 -12.28
CA ASP A 65 2.08 19.57 -12.74
C ASP A 65 3.17 19.51 -11.66
N LYS A 66 2.84 19.92 -10.42
CA LYS A 66 3.76 19.81 -9.28
C LYS A 66 4.26 18.38 -9.05
N LEU A 67 3.38 17.39 -9.17
CA LEU A 67 3.76 15.99 -9.02
C LEU A 67 4.78 15.55 -10.06
N ARG A 68 4.49 15.86 -11.34
CA ARG A 68 5.37 15.51 -12.46
C ARG A 68 6.71 16.25 -12.39
N GLU A 69 6.70 17.54 -12.04
CA GLU A 69 7.90 18.34 -11.80
C GLU A 69 8.73 17.78 -10.64
N GLY A 70 8.08 17.26 -9.60
CA GLY A 70 8.70 16.55 -8.49
C GLY A 70 9.20 15.13 -8.82
N GLY A 71 9.00 14.66 -10.05
CA GLY A 71 9.44 13.34 -10.53
C GLY A 71 8.43 12.21 -10.32
N ALA A 72 7.24 12.48 -9.78
CA ALA A 72 6.23 11.46 -9.55
C ALA A 72 5.52 11.02 -10.83
N SER A 73 5.14 9.75 -10.85
CA SER A 73 4.25 9.20 -11.88
C SER A 73 2.81 9.51 -11.54
N VAL A 74 2.05 10.05 -12.50
CA VAL A 74 0.63 10.39 -12.32
C VAL A 74 -0.22 9.62 -13.32
N LEU A 75 -1.09 8.73 -12.81
CA LEU A 75 -1.96 7.89 -13.62
C LEU A 75 -3.43 8.20 -13.34
N PHE A 76 -4.25 8.09 -14.39
CA PHE A 76 -5.69 8.37 -14.34
C PHE A 76 -6.46 7.08 -14.66
N GLN A 77 -7.75 7.06 -14.33
CA GLN A 77 -8.62 5.92 -14.61
C GLN A 77 -8.16 4.61 -13.96
N ILE A 78 -7.54 4.71 -12.78
CA ILE A 78 -7.07 3.57 -12.01
C ILE A 78 -8.17 3.10 -11.05
N ASP A 79 -8.65 1.87 -11.26
CA ASP A 79 -9.53 1.19 -10.32
C ASP A 79 -8.70 0.56 -9.20
N ALA A 80 -8.80 1.13 -8.00
CA ALA A 80 -8.10 0.66 -6.81
C ALA A 80 -8.38 -0.82 -6.48
N THR A 81 -9.52 -1.38 -6.93
CA THR A 81 -9.87 -2.78 -6.70
C THR A 81 -9.15 -3.77 -7.61
N ARG A 82 -8.39 -3.27 -8.61
CA ARG A 82 -7.76 -4.05 -9.67
C ARG A 82 -6.30 -3.69 -9.92
N VAL A 83 -5.64 -3.02 -8.98
CA VAL A 83 -4.26 -2.54 -9.13
C VAL A 83 -3.24 -3.61 -9.54
N ALA A 84 -3.45 -4.87 -9.18
CA ALA A 84 -2.56 -5.98 -9.55
C ALA A 84 -2.77 -6.50 -10.97
N GLU A 85 -3.82 -6.04 -11.65
CA GLU A 85 -4.15 -6.41 -13.03
C GLU A 85 -3.66 -5.34 -14.03
N LEU A 86 -3.14 -4.21 -13.54
CA LEU A 86 -2.77 -3.07 -14.35
C LEU A 86 -1.27 -3.11 -14.66
N PRO A 87 -0.86 -3.25 -15.94
CA PRO A 87 0.55 -3.35 -16.32
C PRO A 87 1.34 -2.06 -16.04
N GLU A 88 0.67 -0.92 -15.89
CA GLU A 88 1.28 0.34 -15.47
C GLU A 88 1.69 0.35 -13.99
N LEU A 89 1.20 -0.60 -13.19
CA LEU A 89 1.47 -0.75 -11.75
C LEU A 89 2.24 -2.05 -11.49
N ASP A 90 3.46 -2.14 -12.03
CA ASP A 90 4.27 -3.37 -12.04
C ASP A 90 4.93 -3.73 -10.69
N GLY A 91 4.81 -2.87 -9.66
CA GLY A 91 5.31 -3.15 -8.31
C GLY A 91 6.75 -3.71 -8.23
N PRO A 92 7.13 -4.36 -7.11
CA PRO A 92 6.43 -4.34 -5.84
C PRO A 92 6.50 -2.94 -5.18
N TYR A 93 5.44 -2.58 -4.45
CA TYR A 93 5.39 -1.34 -3.68
C TYR A 93 5.67 -1.60 -2.20
N ASP A 94 6.45 -0.72 -1.58
CA ASP A 94 6.70 -0.77 -0.14
C ASP A 94 5.55 -0.15 0.65
N SER A 95 4.87 0.85 0.08
CA SER A 95 3.70 1.47 0.67
C SER A 95 2.59 1.63 -0.35
N ILE A 96 1.38 1.15 -0.02
CA ILE A 96 0.17 1.38 -0.82
C ILE A 96 -0.85 2.10 0.06
N ILE A 97 -1.28 3.30 -0.34
CA ILE A 97 -2.09 4.20 0.46
C ILE A 97 -3.44 4.44 -0.21
N PHE A 98 -4.54 4.17 0.52
CA PHE A 98 -5.89 4.55 0.10
C PHE A 98 -6.59 5.35 1.20
N ASN A 99 -6.64 6.66 1.01
CA ASN A 99 -7.27 7.57 1.96
C ASN A 99 -8.76 7.75 1.62
N PHE A 100 -9.60 7.48 2.62
CA PHE A 100 -11.05 7.66 2.59
C PHE A 100 -11.75 6.94 1.42
N PRO A 101 -11.51 5.63 1.23
CA PRO A 101 -12.18 4.86 0.19
C PRO A 101 -13.69 4.92 0.38
N HIS A 102 -14.43 5.22 -0.69
CA HIS A 102 -15.89 5.25 -0.65
C HIS A 102 -16.47 5.01 -2.05
N VAL A 103 -17.47 4.13 -2.18
CA VAL A 103 -18.04 3.74 -3.49
C VAL A 103 -18.79 4.87 -4.19
N GLY A 104 -19.32 5.83 -3.43
CA GLY A 104 -19.93 7.05 -3.98
C GLY A 104 -21.28 6.85 -4.68
N LEU A 105 -21.89 5.67 -4.56
CA LEU A 105 -23.06 5.24 -5.32
C LEU A 105 -24.41 5.82 -4.85
N GLY A 106 -24.44 6.70 -3.85
CA GLY A 106 -25.69 7.29 -3.34
C GLY A 106 -26.68 6.27 -2.76
N ILE A 107 -26.20 5.10 -2.32
CA ILE A 107 -27.02 4.04 -1.73
C ILE A 107 -27.67 4.56 -0.45
N LYS A 108 -29.02 4.55 -0.43
CA LYS A 108 -29.83 5.06 0.68
C LYS A 108 -29.96 4.08 1.84
N GLU A 109 -30.09 2.79 1.52
CA GLU A 109 -30.18 1.73 2.53
C GLU A 109 -28.82 1.56 3.21
N GLN A 110 -28.80 1.72 4.53
CA GLN A 110 -27.55 1.81 5.28
C GLN A 110 -26.75 0.51 5.23
N ASP A 111 -27.41 -0.64 5.36
CA ASP A 111 -26.74 -1.95 5.35
C ASP A 111 -26.14 -2.26 3.98
N ASP A 112 -26.84 -1.92 2.90
CA ASP A 112 -26.32 -2.05 1.52
C ASP A 112 -25.14 -1.11 1.28
N ASN A 113 -25.21 0.12 1.81
CA ASN A 113 -24.11 1.08 1.75
C ASN A 113 -22.86 0.57 2.50
N ILE A 114 -23.06 0.01 3.70
CA ILE A 114 -21.99 -0.62 4.47
C ILE A 114 -21.41 -1.79 3.68
N ALA A 115 -22.23 -2.70 3.17
CA ALA A 115 -21.78 -3.87 2.42
C ALA A 115 -20.97 -3.47 1.16
N ALA A 116 -21.41 -2.45 0.42
CA ALA A 116 -20.70 -1.97 -0.76
C ALA A 116 -19.32 -1.40 -0.42
N ASN A 117 -19.21 -0.60 0.66
CA ASN A 117 -17.92 -0.05 1.08
C ASN A 117 -17.00 -1.13 1.69
N GLN A 118 -17.56 -2.12 2.39
CA GLN A 118 -16.80 -3.29 2.84
C GLN A 118 -16.21 -4.07 1.65
N ASP A 119 -16.99 -4.29 0.59
CA ASP A 119 -16.51 -4.99 -0.61
C ASP A 119 -15.43 -4.20 -1.36
N LEU A 120 -15.57 -2.87 -1.46
CA LEU A 120 -14.52 -1.99 -2.00
C LEU A 120 -13.19 -2.17 -1.26
N ILE A 121 -13.22 -2.08 0.08
CA ILE A 121 -12.02 -2.23 0.92
C ILE A 121 -11.44 -3.63 0.78
N ARG A 122 -12.28 -4.66 0.80
CA ARG A 122 -11.85 -6.06 0.64
C ARG A 122 -11.13 -6.28 -0.68
N LYS A 123 -11.70 -5.82 -1.80
CA LYS A 123 -11.09 -5.98 -3.13
C LYS A 123 -9.82 -5.17 -3.28
N PHE A 124 -9.79 -3.94 -2.77
CA PHE A 124 -8.57 -3.12 -2.74
C PHE A 124 -7.44 -3.83 -1.98
N LEU A 125 -7.70 -4.33 -0.77
CA LEU A 125 -6.69 -5.02 0.04
C LEU A 125 -6.21 -6.31 -0.61
N ASP A 126 -7.12 -7.10 -1.20
CA ASP A 126 -6.78 -8.32 -1.96
C ASP A 126 -5.93 -8.03 -3.19
N SER A 127 -6.25 -6.97 -3.94
CA SER A 127 -5.44 -6.58 -5.09
C SER A 127 -4.09 -6.03 -4.66
N SER A 128 -4.06 -5.19 -3.62
CA SER A 128 -2.82 -4.56 -3.12
C SER A 128 -1.83 -5.59 -2.59
N SER A 129 -2.29 -6.64 -1.91
CA SER A 129 -1.41 -7.67 -1.33
C SER A 129 -0.58 -8.42 -2.38
N LYS A 130 -1.01 -8.44 -3.65
CA LYS A 130 -0.35 -9.12 -4.77
C LYS A 130 0.82 -8.33 -5.35
N ILE A 131 0.82 -7.02 -5.19
CA ILE A 131 1.86 -6.10 -5.67
C ILE A 131 2.62 -5.43 -4.51
N LEU A 132 2.48 -5.96 -3.30
CA LEU A 132 3.15 -5.46 -2.11
C LEU A 132 4.53 -6.10 -1.96
N SER A 133 5.52 -5.33 -1.56
CA SER A 133 6.85 -5.85 -1.25
C SER A 133 6.80 -6.80 -0.04
N PRO A 134 7.79 -7.70 0.14
CA PRO A 134 7.81 -8.63 1.27
C PRO A 134 7.79 -7.97 2.66
N THR A 135 8.23 -6.71 2.75
CA THR A 135 8.20 -5.89 3.98
C THR A 135 7.19 -4.76 3.89
N GLY A 136 6.43 -4.69 2.80
CA GLY A 136 5.56 -3.57 2.48
C GLY A 136 4.32 -3.49 3.36
N LYS A 137 3.68 -2.32 3.29
CA LYS A 137 2.55 -1.91 4.13
C LYS A 137 1.43 -1.35 3.26
N VAL A 138 0.19 -1.65 3.64
CA VAL A 138 -1.02 -1.07 3.06
C VAL A 138 -1.70 -0.20 4.10
N PHE A 139 -1.98 1.04 3.74
CA PHE A 139 -2.59 2.05 4.60
C PHE A 139 -4.01 2.32 4.12
N VAL A 140 -4.98 2.15 5.02
CA VAL A 140 -6.38 2.50 4.75
C VAL A 140 -6.84 3.50 5.79
N THR A 141 -7.16 4.71 5.36
CA THR A 141 -7.67 5.76 6.24
C THR A 141 -9.17 5.91 6.09
N ILE A 142 -9.92 5.87 7.18
CA ILE A 142 -11.36 6.16 7.21
C ILE A 142 -11.70 7.15 8.30
N LYS A 143 -12.86 7.82 8.19
CA LYS A 143 -13.38 8.66 9.26
C LYS A 143 -13.75 7.80 10.47
N LYS A 144 -13.75 8.39 11.67
CA LYS A 144 -14.20 7.73 12.90
C LYS A 144 -15.71 7.90 13.10
N GLY A 145 -16.34 6.89 13.71
CA GLY A 145 -17.76 6.89 14.01
C GLY A 145 -18.61 6.22 12.93
N GLU A 146 -19.89 5.99 13.22
CA GLU A 146 -20.82 5.40 12.26
C GLU A 146 -21.12 6.35 11.08
N PRO A 147 -21.31 5.82 9.84
CA PRO A 147 -21.34 4.39 9.50
C PRO A 147 -19.96 3.74 9.26
N TYR A 148 -18.87 4.51 9.33
CA TYR A 148 -17.52 4.05 8.96
C TYR A 148 -16.98 2.97 9.91
N ASP A 149 -17.31 3.04 11.20
CA ASP A 149 -16.97 2.00 12.18
C ASP A 149 -17.61 0.65 11.80
N SER A 150 -18.78 0.64 11.16
CA SER A 150 -19.44 -0.56 10.64
C SER A 150 -18.80 -1.14 9.38
N TRP A 151 -17.85 -0.45 8.76
CA TRP A 151 -17.07 -1.02 7.65
C TRP A 151 -16.03 -2.04 8.14
N LYS A 152 -15.72 -2.07 9.45
CA LYS A 152 -14.87 -3.09 10.09
C LYS A 152 -13.54 -3.35 9.35
N VAL A 153 -12.86 -2.27 8.92
CA VAL A 153 -11.61 -2.30 8.13
C VAL A 153 -10.59 -3.30 8.66
N ALA A 154 -10.30 -3.26 9.96
CA ALA A 154 -9.38 -4.19 10.61
C ALA A 154 -9.77 -5.66 10.38
N ARG A 155 -11.05 -6.00 10.56
CA ARG A 155 -11.57 -7.36 10.38
C ARG A 155 -11.47 -7.82 8.93
N ILE A 156 -11.73 -6.92 7.98
CA ILE A 156 -11.60 -7.21 6.55
C ILE A 156 -10.13 -7.50 6.22
N GLY A 157 -9.21 -6.63 6.63
CA GLY A 157 -7.81 -6.78 6.25
C GLY A 157 -7.10 -7.99 6.85
N ILE A 158 -7.41 -8.39 8.09
CA ILE A 158 -6.86 -9.63 8.66
C ILE A 158 -7.41 -10.90 8.00
N ALA A 159 -8.51 -10.81 7.26
CA ALA A 159 -9.07 -11.92 6.51
C ALA A 159 -8.45 -12.06 5.11
N ILE A 160 -7.66 -11.08 4.66
CA ILE A 160 -6.93 -11.13 3.38
C ILE A 160 -5.67 -11.97 3.55
N SER A 161 -5.47 -12.94 2.65
CA SER A 161 -4.26 -13.74 2.63
C SER A 161 -3.04 -12.88 2.35
N GLY A 162 -1.97 -13.06 3.13
CA GLY A 162 -0.73 -12.30 2.97
C GLY A 162 -0.66 -11.01 3.78
N LEU A 163 -1.71 -10.63 4.50
CA LEU A 163 -1.76 -9.42 5.32
C LEU A 163 -1.97 -9.73 6.80
N GLN A 164 -1.38 -8.88 7.65
CA GLN A 164 -1.69 -8.82 9.08
C GLN A 164 -1.88 -7.36 9.48
N LEU A 165 -2.75 -7.09 10.46
CA LEU A 165 -2.88 -5.76 11.03
C LEU A 165 -1.64 -5.47 11.89
N LYS A 166 -0.83 -4.49 11.48
CA LYS A 166 0.34 -4.01 12.23
C LYS A 166 -0.10 -3.08 13.36
N THR A 167 -0.90 -2.07 13.03
CA THR A 167 -1.43 -1.11 14.01
C THR A 167 -2.60 -0.31 13.41
N ALA A 168 -3.27 0.47 14.25
CA ALA A 168 -4.19 1.50 13.83
C ALA A 168 -3.92 2.78 14.60
N VAL A 169 -3.73 3.89 13.89
CA VAL A 169 -3.30 5.18 14.42
C VAL A 169 -4.28 6.27 13.99
N ASP A 170 -4.28 7.38 14.71
CA ASP A 170 -5.08 8.53 14.32
C ASP A 170 -4.44 9.22 13.10
N PHE A 171 -5.26 9.60 12.13
CA PHE A 171 -4.77 10.31 10.95
C PHE A 171 -4.54 11.79 11.32
N ASP A 172 -3.29 12.19 11.36
CA ASP A 172 -2.91 13.59 11.59
C ASP A 172 -2.98 14.38 10.28
N HIS A 173 -4.08 15.12 10.10
CA HIS A 173 -4.25 15.99 8.94
C HIS A 173 -3.22 17.13 8.91
N ALA A 174 -2.73 17.58 10.07
CA ALA A 174 -1.76 18.68 10.13
C ALA A 174 -0.36 18.26 9.64
N ALA A 175 -0.09 16.96 9.58
CA ALA A 175 1.14 16.42 9.00
C ALA A 175 1.23 16.60 7.48
N PHE A 176 0.12 16.98 6.82
CA PHE A 176 0.03 17.17 5.36
C PHE A 176 -0.42 18.59 5.01
N PRO A 177 0.45 19.60 5.11
CA PRO A 177 0.13 20.96 4.69
C PRO A 177 -0.35 20.98 3.23
N GLY A 178 -1.48 21.64 2.98
CA GLY A 178 -2.07 21.72 1.63
C GLY A 178 -2.94 20.54 1.20
N TYR A 179 -2.97 19.43 1.96
CA TYR A 179 -3.93 18.35 1.68
C TYR A 179 -5.36 18.82 1.93
N SER A 180 -6.25 18.55 0.96
CA SER A 180 -7.69 18.73 1.10
C SER A 180 -8.41 17.41 0.84
N HIS A 181 -9.19 16.92 1.79
CA HIS A 181 -10.02 15.74 1.58
C HIS A 181 -11.08 16.03 0.51
N ARG A 182 -11.11 15.24 -0.57
CA ARG A 182 -12.10 15.32 -1.64
C ARG A 182 -12.90 14.03 -1.73
N ARG A 183 -14.22 14.14 -1.87
CA ARG A 183 -15.13 13.02 -2.06
C ARG A 183 -15.26 12.69 -3.54
N THR A 184 -15.40 11.41 -3.87
CA THR A 184 -15.65 10.90 -5.23
C THR A 184 -17.02 11.29 -5.84
N ALA A 185 -17.90 12.00 -5.13
CA ALA A 185 -19.31 12.14 -5.53
C ALA A 185 -19.50 12.86 -6.88
N GLY A 186 -20.27 12.24 -7.78
CA GLY A 186 -20.59 12.74 -9.11
C GLY A 186 -21.29 14.10 -9.11
N PHE A 187 -20.95 14.92 -10.11
CA PHE A 187 -21.58 16.19 -10.53
C PHE A 187 -22.36 17.00 -9.48
N GLY A 188 -21.88 17.08 -8.23
CA GLY A 188 -22.40 17.93 -7.18
C GLY A 188 -21.42 19.06 -6.89
N PRO A 189 -21.88 20.19 -6.30
CA PRO A 189 -20.98 21.29 -5.97
C PRO A 189 -19.84 20.77 -5.08
N SER A 190 -18.63 21.20 -5.41
CA SER A 190 -17.42 20.94 -4.65
C SER A 190 -17.66 21.25 -3.17
N MET A 191 -17.58 20.23 -2.33
CA MET A 191 -17.64 20.40 -0.87
C MET A 191 -16.43 21.22 -0.40
N PRO A 192 -16.53 21.92 0.75
CA PRO A 192 -15.41 22.65 1.34
C PRO A 192 -14.15 21.77 1.45
N SER A 193 -12.96 22.37 1.38
CA SER A 193 -11.67 21.70 1.58
C SER A 193 -11.57 20.93 2.89
N GLU A 194 -12.39 21.31 3.87
CA GLU A 194 -12.43 20.74 5.21
C GLU A 194 -13.72 19.95 5.42
N ASP A 195 -13.58 18.63 5.57
CA ASP A 195 -14.71 17.76 5.84
C ASP A 195 -15.14 17.86 7.32
N PRO A 196 -16.38 18.30 7.62
CA PRO A 196 -16.81 18.54 9.00
C PRO A 196 -16.74 17.31 9.89
N ASP A 197 -16.91 16.10 9.33
CA ASP A 197 -16.82 14.86 10.11
C ASP A 197 -15.37 14.54 10.49
N ILE A 198 -14.41 14.83 9.61
CA ILE A 198 -12.99 14.66 9.91
C ILE A 198 -12.58 15.65 11.00
N ILE A 199 -13.05 16.91 10.94
CA ILE A 199 -12.76 17.90 11.98
C ILE A 199 -13.39 17.48 13.32
N ARG A 200 -14.64 17.03 13.31
CA ARG A 200 -15.40 16.74 14.53
C ARG A 200 -14.94 15.47 15.22
N ASN A 201 -14.80 14.38 14.46
CA ASN A 201 -14.56 13.05 15.01
C ASN A 201 -13.13 12.54 14.77
N GLY A 202 -12.38 13.16 13.86
CA GLY A 202 -11.09 12.67 13.40
C GLY A 202 -11.20 11.52 12.40
N ALA A 203 -10.04 11.03 11.99
CA ALA A 203 -9.91 9.87 11.10
C ALA A 203 -8.89 8.88 11.69
N LYS A 204 -8.92 7.64 11.20
CA LYS A 204 -8.08 6.54 11.65
C LYS A 204 -7.46 5.85 10.45
N THR A 205 -6.15 5.65 10.50
CA THR A 205 -5.38 4.89 9.52
C THR A 205 -5.10 3.49 10.05
N PHE A 206 -5.55 2.47 9.32
CA PHE A 206 -5.24 1.07 9.56
C PHE A 206 -4.02 0.70 8.70
N ILE A 207 -3.01 0.10 9.33
CA ILE A 207 -1.76 -0.28 8.66
C ILE A 207 -1.68 -1.80 8.65
N PHE A 208 -1.68 -2.39 7.46
CA PHE A 208 -1.51 -3.82 7.25
C PHE A 208 -0.13 -4.10 6.69
N SER A 209 0.64 -5.02 7.28
CA SER A 209 1.96 -5.40 6.75
C SER A 209 1.88 -6.75 6.05
N SER A 210 2.75 -6.97 5.07
CA SER A 210 2.98 -8.29 4.47
C SER A 210 3.31 -9.34 5.54
N THR A 211 2.76 -10.55 5.41
CA THR A 211 3.09 -11.71 6.29
C THR A 211 4.25 -12.54 5.74
N SER A 212 4.84 -12.12 4.62
CA SER A 212 5.98 -12.79 3.99
C SER A 212 7.13 -12.84 4.98
N LYS A 213 7.62 -14.04 5.33
CA LYS A 213 8.80 -14.17 6.19
C LYS A 213 9.97 -13.50 5.48
N SER A 214 10.52 -12.44 6.07
CA SER A 214 11.85 -11.94 5.73
C SER A 214 12.81 -13.14 5.77
N LYS A 215 13.30 -13.60 4.63
CA LYS A 215 14.46 -14.50 4.61
C LYS A 215 15.59 -13.69 5.22
N LYS A 216 15.93 -13.97 6.48
CA LYS A 216 17.23 -13.56 7.00
C LYS A 216 18.27 -14.24 6.11
N GLU A 217 19.09 -13.43 5.46
CA GLU A 217 20.37 -13.86 4.91
C GLU A 217 21.20 -14.35 6.10
N ASP A 218 21.25 -15.67 6.32
CA ASP A 218 22.37 -16.25 7.04
C ASP A 218 23.56 -16.17 6.09
N SER A 219 24.40 -15.16 6.33
CA SER A 219 25.71 -15.01 5.71
C SER A 219 26.52 -16.28 5.91
N ASP A 220 27.05 -16.78 4.79
CA ASP A 220 27.98 -17.89 4.69
C ASP A 220 29.14 -17.77 5.70
N ASP A 221 29.28 -18.76 6.60
CA ASP A 221 30.55 -18.98 7.31
C ASP A 221 31.40 -20.00 6.53
N GLU A 222 32.65 -19.59 6.35
CA GLU A 222 33.61 -20.09 5.38
C GLU A 222 34.00 -21.56 5.58
N GLY A 223 34.20 -22.23 4.45
CA GLY A 223 34.79 -23.56 4.39
C GLY A 223 36.19 -23.60 5.02
N LYS A 224 36.37 -24.46 6.04
CA LYS A 224 37.69 -24.95 6.44
C LYS A 224 38.01 -26.28 5.76
N ALA A 225 38.95 -26.17 4.82
CA ALA A 225 39.66 -27.27 4.18
C ALA A 225 40.24 -28.28 5.19
N LYS A 226 40.13 -29.58 4.89
CA LYS A 226 41.02 -30.62 5.44
C LYS A 226 41.58 -31.49 4.31
N LYS A 227 42.85 -31.25 3.96
CA LYS A 227 43.69 -32.13 3.15
C LYS A 227 44.16 -33.34 3.96
N ASN A 228 44.04 -34.50 3.32
CA ASN A 228 44.89 -35.70 3.30
C ASN A 228 45.44 -36.29 4.62
N LYS A 229 45.13 -37.58 4.83
CA LYS A 229 46.14 -38.59 5.18
C LYS A 229 45.75 -39.97 4.66
N THR A 230 46.47 -40.41 3.64
CA THR A 230 46.57 -41.78 3.13
C THR A 230 47.11 -42.69 4.23
N LYS A 231 46.47 -43.85 4.45
CA LYS A 231 47.13 -45.03 5.04
C LYS A 231 46.67 -46.30 4.34
N SER A 232 47.65 -46.91 3.68
CA SER A 232 47.63 -48.24 3.09
C SER A 232 47.45 -49.32 4.14
N THR A 233 46.59 -50.32 3.86
CA THR A 233 46.83 -51.68 4.34
C THR A 233 46.25 -52.69 3.35
N LEU A 234 47.15 -53.37 2.63
CA LEU A 234 46.86 -54.64 1.98
C LEU A 234 46.48 -55.69 3.03
N LYS A 235 45.46 -56.51 2.76
CA LYS A 235 45.49 -57.95 3.06
C LYS A 235 44.44 -58.76 2.29
N LYS A 236 44.98 -59.57 1.37
CA LYS A 236 44.64 -60.96 1.03
C LYS A 236 43.28 -61.31 0.40
N PHE A 237 43.38 -61.50 -0.92
CA PHE A 237 42.80 -62.54 -1.76
C PHE A 237 42.41 -63.86 -1.06
N ASN A 238 41.21 -64.40 -1.34
CA ASN A 238 41.01 -65.81 -1.72
C ASN A 238 39.64 -66.03 -2.40
N PRO A 239 39.57 -66.57 -3.64
CA PRO A 239 38.32 -66.86 -4.35
C PRO A 239 37.98 -68.36 -4.28
N LYS A 240 36.73 -68.68 -3.93
CA LYS A 240 36.05 -69.96 -4.24
C LYS A 240 34.59 -69.59 -4.51
N GLY A 241 34.06 -69.70 -5.73
CA GLY A 241 33.67 -70.94 -6.40
C GLY A 241 32.13 -70.86 -6.58
N SER A 242 31.66 -70.45 -7.75
CA SER A 242 31.07 -71.32 -8.79
C SER A 242 29.62 -71.76 -8.54
N ARG A 243 28.74 -71.24 -9.42
CA ARG A 243 27.58 -71.89 -10.08
C ARG A 243 26.41 -72.42 -9.24
N GLY A 244 25.27 -71.72 -9.40
CA GLY A 244 24.05 -72.23 -10.04
C GLY A 244 23.44 -73.55 -9.56
N LYS A 245 22.28 -73.46 -8.93
CA LYS A 245 20.97 -73.82 -9.50
C LYS A 245 19.87 -73.10 -8.72
#